data_AF-A0A1T4VWB8-F1
#
_entry.id   AF-A0A1T4VWB8-F1
#
_cell.length_a   1.000
_cell.length_b   1.000
_cell.length_c   1.000
_cell.angle_alpha   90.00
_cell.angle_beta   90.00
_cell.angle_gamma   90.00
#
_symmetry.space_group_name_H-M   'P 1'
#
loop_
_entity.id
_entity.type
_entity.pdbx_description
1 polymer ?
#
loop_
_entity_poly.entity_id
_entity_poly.type
_entity_poly.pdbx_seq_one_letter_code
_entity_poly.pdbx_strand_id
1 'polypeptide(L)'
;MTLLYDRHRGRICCRWKEPVTMRFQGKDITIERQKTGSVRVSDLGTLSKRDLNSIKGSDRAVAISMFHKALLRDGVFTRDYVPSVCHVCGTSHDVRACFDSESQQLTWLCRVHDKRLGMLKVS
;
A
#
# COMPACT_ATOMS: atom_id res chain seq x y z
N MET A 1 -1.53 1.16 -8.70
CA MET A 1 -1.93 1.45 -7.28
C MET A 1 -0.92 0.79 -6.35
N THR A 2 -0.60 1.37 -5.18
CA THR A 2 0.43 0.82 -4.28
C THR A 2 -0.11 0.63 -2.87
N LEU A 3 0.24 -0.49 -2.26
CA LEU A 3 -0.13 -0.84 -0.89
C LEU A 3 1.10 -0.97 -0.01
N LEU A 4 0.96 -0.60 1.26
CA LEU A 4 2.03 -0.66 2.26
C LEU A 4 1.49 -1.21 3.58
N TYR A 5 2.23 -2.09 4.24
CA TYR A 5 1.91 -2.53 5.58
C TYR A 5 2.70 -1.73 6.62
N ASP A 6 1.98 -0.98 7.44
CA ASP A 6 2.52 -0.27 8.60
C ASP A 6 2.31 -1.12 9.84
N ARG A 7 3.35 -1.88 10.22
CA ARG A 7 3.33 -2.80 11.37
C ARG A 7 3.06 -2.05 12.68
N HIS A 8 3.69 -0.90 12.88
CA HIS A 8 3.53 -0.10 14.11
C HIS A 8 2.09 0.36 14.32
N ARG A 9 1.38 0.68 13.22
CA ARG A 9 0.00 1.15 13.28
C ARG A 9 -1.02 0.04 13.07
N GLY A 10 -0.58 -1.19 12.75
CA GLY A 10 -1.45 -2.31 12.39
C GLY A 10 -2.36 -1.98 11.21
N ARG A 11 -1.80 -1.44 10.11
CA ARG A 11 -2.62 -0.98 8.97
C ARG A 11 -2.02 -1.35 7.63
N ILE A 12 -2.88 -1.78 6.70
CA ILE A 12 -2.58 -1.76 5.27
C ILE A 12 -3.04 -0.40 4.73
N CYS A 13 -2.11 0.38 4.24
CA CYS A 13 -2.33 1.67 3.60
C CYS A 13 -2.35 1.48 2.09
N CYS A 14 -3.42 1.91 1.43
CA CYS A 14 -3.57 1.89 -0.02
C CYS A 14 -3.45 3.32 -0.55
N ARG A 15 -2.58 3.53 -1.54
CA ARG A 15 -2.35 4.79 -2.24
C ARG A 15 -2.70 4.61 -3.72
N TRP A 16 -3.49 5.53 -4.25
CA TRP A 16 -3.88 5.53 -5.65
C TRP A 16 -4.05 6.96 -6.14
N LYS A 17 -4.14 7.11 -7.46
CA LYS A 17 -4.43 8.38 -8.11
C LYS A 17 -5.85 8.33 -8.67
N GLU A 18 -6.58 9.42 -8.52
CA GLU A 18 -7.92 9.61 -9.11
C GLU A 18 -7.92 10.91 -9.90
N PRO A 19 -8.48 10.94 -11.12
CA PRO A 19 -8.65 12.18 -11.86
C PRO A 19 -9.63 13.09 -11.12
N VAL A 20 -9.25 14.35 -10.95
CA VAL A 20 -10.10 15.40 -10.39
C VAL A 20 -10.11 16.57 -11.34
N THR A 21 -11.29 16.93 -11.82
CA THR A 21 -11.50 18.13 -12.63
C THR A 21 -11.56 19.33 -11.70
N MET A 22 -10.77 20.36 -12.00
CA MET A 22 -10.79 21.64 -11.31
C MET A 22 -10.77 22.79 -12.32
N ARG A 23 -11.40 23.90 -11.96
CA ARG A 23 -11.44 25.08 -12.80
C ARG A 23 -10.26 26.00 -12.47
N PHE A 24 -9.44 26.30 -13.47
CA PHE A 24 -8.28 27.18 -13.34
C PHE A 24 -8.29 28.19 -14.49
N GLN A 25 -8.27 29.49 -14.16
CA GLN A 25 -8.34 30.59 -15.13
C GLN A 25 -9.48 30.44 -16.16
N GLY A 26 -10.65 30.00 -15.69
CA GLY A 26 -11.84 29.82 -16.52
C GLY A 26 -11.88 28.53 -17.35
N LYS A 27 -10.79 27.75 -17.39
CA LYS A 27 -10.70 26.45 -18.09
C LYS A 27 -10.81 25.29 -17.11
N ASP A 28 -11.43 24.20 -17.56
CA ASP A 28 -11.45 22.94 -16.80
C ASP A 28 -10.15 22.17 -17.07
N ILE A 29 -9.47 21.78 -16.00
CA ILE A 29 -8.23 21.00 -16.03
C ILE A 29 -8.44 19.74 -15.21
N THR A 30 -8.10 18.58 -15.79
CA THR A 30 -8.09 17.30 -15.07
C THR A 30 -6.69 17.04 -14.54
N ILE A 31 -6.57 16.87 -13.23
CA ILE A 31 -5.31 16.49 -12.58
C ILE A 31 -5.43 15.13 -11.91
N GLU A 32 -4.34 14.39 -11.81
CA GLU A 32 -4.30 13.16 -11.02
C GLU A 32 -4.05 13.49 -9.54
N ARG A 33 -5.09 13.41 -8.70
CA ARG A 33 -4.95 13.65 -7.27
C ARG A 33 -4.59 12.36 -6.55
N GLN A 34 -3.50 12.39 -5.78
CA GLN A 34 -3.16 11.28 -4.89
C GLN A 34 -4.20 11.17 -3.75
N LYS A 35 -4.73 9.96 -3.56
CA LYS A 35 -5.64 9.57 -2.49
C LYS A 35 -5.01 8.50 -1.62
N THR A 36 -5.52 8.36 -0.40
CA THR A 36 -5.06 7.34 0.52
C THR A 36 -6.23 6.82 1.34
N GLY A 37 -6.25 5.50 1.51
CA GLY A 37 -7.18 4.76 2.35
C GLY A 37 -6.40 3.79 3.21
N SER A 38 -6.99 3.33 4.32
CA SER A 38 -6.33 2.33 5.15
C SER A 38 -7.33 1.35 5.75
N VAL A 39 -6.90 0.10 5.90
CA VAL A 39 -7.64 -0.96 6.57
C VAL A 39 -6.84 -1.42 7.77
N ARG A 40 -7.48 -1.47 8.94
CA ARG A 40 -6.85 -2.04 10.14
C ARG A 40 -6.61 -3.54 9.97
N VAL A 41 -5.47 -4.00 10.46
CA VAL A 41 -5.06 -5.39 10.54
C VAL A 41 -4.67 -5.69 11.98
N SER A 42 -5.19 -6.78 12.55
CA SER A 42 -4.76 -7.24 13.87
C SER A 42 -3.35 -7.84 13.83
N ASP A 43 -2.77 -8.07 15.01
CA ASP A 43 -1.46 -8.72 15.14
C ASP A 43 -1.46 -10.14 14.57
N LEU A 44 -2.61 -10.82 14.59
CA LEU A 44 -2.80 -12.14 13.97
C LEU A 44 -3.08 -12.07 12.46
N GLY A 45 -2.97 -10.90 11.85
CA GLY A 45 -3.23 -10.71 10.43
C GLY A 45 -4.72 -10.74 10.07
N THR A 46 -5.65 -10.39 10.97
CA THR A 46 -7.09 -10.33 10.61
C THR A 46 -7.48 -8.93 10.18
N LEU A 47 -8.10 -8.79 9.01
CA LEU A 47 -8.58 -7.50 8.48
C LEU A 47 -9.86 -7.03 9.18
N SER A 48 -9.96 -5.72 9.44
CA SER A 48 -11.19 -5.10 9.95
C SER A 48 -12.34 -5.22 8.95
N LYS A 49 -13.40 -5.95 9.33
CA LYS A 49 -14.62 -6.10 8.52
C LYS A 49 -15.28 -4.75 8.24
N ARG A 50 -15.30 -3.84 9.23
CA ARG A 50 -15.88 -2.50 9.08
C ARG A 50 -15.16 -1.71 7.99
N ASP A 51 -13.83 -1.71 8.03
CA ASP A 51 -13.02 -0.97 7.07
C ASP A 51 -13.14 -1.60 5.67
N LEU A 52 -13.10 -2.93 5.58
CA LEU A 52 -13.31 -3.65 4.32
C LEU A 52 -14.68 -3.37 3.69
N ASN A 53 -15.74 -3.31 4.50
CA ASN A 53 -17.08 -3.01 4.00
C ASN A 53 -17.17 -1.63 3.37
N SER A 54 -16.41 -0.64 3.89
CA SER A 54 -16.37 0.72 3.32
C SER A 54 -15.74 0.81 1.93
N ILE A 55 -14.97 -0.21 1.54
CA ILE A 55 -14.28 -0.28 0.23
C ILE A 55 -14.74 -1.48 -0.61
N LYS A 56 -15.76 -2.21 -0.15
CA LYS A 56 -16.26 -3.43 -0.80
C LYS A 56 -16.74 -3.13 -2.21
N GLY A 57 -16.43 -4.02 -3.15
CA GLY A 57 -16.79 -3.87 -4.57
C GLY A 57 -15.90 -2.92 -5.36
N SER A 58 -14.85 -2.35 -4.76
CA SER A 58 -13.83 -1.57 -5.48
C SER A 58 -12.56 -2.40 -5.74
N ASP A 59 -11.80 -2.04 -6.77
CA ASP A 59 -10.49 -2.65 -7.08
C ASP A 59 -9.52 -2.58 -5.89
N ARG A 60 -9.70 -1.59 -5.01
CA ARG A 60 -8.94 -1.44 -3.77
C ARG A 60 -9.14 -2.63 -2.83
N ALA A 61 -10.37 -3.15 -2.71
CA ALA A 61 -10.65 -4.31 -1.86
C ALA A 61 -9.96 -5.57 -2.40
N VAL A 62 -9.94 -5.73 -3.73
CA VAL A 62 -9.23 -6.84 -4.39
C VAL A 62 -7.73 -6.74 -4.11
N ALA A 63 -7.12 -5.58 -4.35
CA ALA A 63 -5.70 -5.38 -4.11
C ALA A 63 -5.29 -5.53 -2.64
N ILE A 64 -6.13 -5.05 -1.70
CA ILE A 64 -5.90 -5.26 -0.26
C ILE A 64 -5.96 -6.75 0.08
N SER A 65 -6.91 -7.50 -0.48
CA SER A 65 -7.00 -8.95 -0.27
C SER A 65 -5.77 -9.68 -0.82
N MET A 66 -5.29 -9.31 -2.00
CA MET A 66 -4.08 -9.91 -2.60
C MET A 66 -2.84 -9.62 -1.76
N PHE A 67 -2.65 -8.37 -1.37
CA PHE A 67 -1.52 -7.99 -0.52
C PHE A 67 -1.58 -8.69 0.84
N HIS A 68 -2.76 -8.74 1.45
CA HIS A 68 -2.98 -9.44 2.72
C HIS A 68 -2.63 -10.93 2.65
N LYS A 69 -3.04 -11.62 1.58
CA LYS A 69 -2.64 -13.01 1.32
C LYS A 69 -1.13 -13.16 1.16
N ALA A 70 -0.47 -12.22 0.47
CA ALA A 70 0.98 -12.23 0.32
C ALA A 70 1.69 -12.05 1.67
N LEU A 71 1.22 -11.13 2.53
CA LEU A 71 1.74 -10.94 3.89
C LEU A 71 1.58 -12.20 4.76
N LEU A 72 0.44 -12.88 4.66
CA LEU A 72 0.21 -14.14 5.38
C LEU A 72 1.16 -15.24 4.90
N ARG A 73 1.33 -15.39 3.59
CA ARG A 73 2.22 -16.39 2.99
C ARG A 73 3.68 -16.19 3.41
N ASP A 74 4.13 -14.94 3.49
CA ASP A 74 5.48 -14.59 3.92
C ASP A 74 5.65 -14.54 5.45
N GLY A 75 4.63 -14.96 6.20
CA GLY A 75 4.70 -15.07 7.66
C GLY A 75 4.82 -13.72 8.37
N VAL A 76 4.43 -12.61 7.75
CA VAL A 76 4.63 -11.24 8.28
C VAL A 76 3.97 -11.02 9.65
N PHE A 77 2.90 -11.74 9.93
CA PHE A 77 2.13 -11.67 11.18
C PHE A 77 2.60 -12.68 12.25
N THR A 78 3.69 -13.40 12.01
CA THR A 78 4.26 -14.32 13.00
C THR A 78 5.15 -13.57 13.99
N ARG A 79 5.31 -14.09 15.21
CA ARG A 79 6.15 -13.47 16.24
C ARG A 79 7.62 -13.40 15.82
N ASP A 80 8.07 -14.42 15.10
CA ASP A 80 9.46 -14.57 14.65
C ASP A 80 9.73 -13.85 13.33
N TYR A 81 8.76 -13.08 12.83
CA TYR A 81 8.93 -12.33 11.61
C TYR A 81 9.98 -11.23 11.75
N VAL A 82 11.12 -11.46 11.10
CA VAL A 82 12.18 -10.48 10.93
C VAL A 82 11.92 -9.70 9.63
N PRO A 83 11.79 -8.36 9.68
CA PRO A 83 11.62 -7.56 8.47
C PRO A 83 12.79 -7.78 7.50
N SER A 84 12.48 -8.07 6.23
CA SER A 84 13.49 -8.18 5.19
C SER A 84 14.21 -6.83 5.01
N VAL A 85 15.44 -6.86 4.47
CA VAL A 85 16.17 -5.65 4.08
C VAL A 85 15.49 -4.94 2.92
N CYS A 86 15.73 -3.64 2.79
CA CYS A 86 15.27 -2.87 1.66
C CYS A 86 15.86 -3.43 0.36
N HIS A 87 15.00 -3.78 -0.59
CA HIS A 87 15.39 -4.34 -1.88
C HIS A 87 16.30 -3.41 -2.71
N VAL A 88 16.22 -2.09 -2.47
CA VAL A 88 16.97 -1.09 -3.24
C VAL A 88 18.33 -0.75 -2.62
N CYS A 89 18.40 -0.58 -1.30
CA CYS A 89 19.64 -0.12 -0.63
C CYS A 89 20.17 -1.05 0.46
N GLY A 90 19.54 -2.20 0.70
CA GLY A 90 20.00 -3.19 1.68
C GLY A 90 19.85 -2.79 3.15
N THR A 91 19.34 -1.59 3.47
CA THR A 91 19.11 -1.20 4.87
C THR A 91 18.06 -2.08 5.53
N SER A 92 18.25 -2.42 6.81
CA SER A 92 17.25 -3.09 7.65
C SER A 92 16.38 -2.11 8.45
N HIS A 93 16.66 -0.81 8.39
CA HIS A 93 15.97 0.20 9.17
C HIS A 93 14.69 0.71 8.48
N ASP A 94 13.60 0.83 9.24
CA ASP A 94 12.29 1.34 8.77
C ASP A 94 11.74 0.64 7.51
N VAL A 95 12.02 -0.65 7.35
CA VAL A 95 11.61 -1.41 6.17
C VAL A 95 10.17 -1.90 6.32
N ARG A 96 9.39 -1.75 5.25
CA ARG A 96 7.98 -2.12 5.19
C ARG A 96 7.71 -2.97 3.97
N ALA A 97 6.79 -3.91 4.14
CA ALA A 97 6.22 -4.64 3.01
C ALA A 97 5.40 -3.66 2.16
N CYS A 98 5.70 -3.64 0.86
CA CYS A 98 5.06 -2.87 -0.17
C CYS A 98 4.55 -3.83 -1.25
N PHE A 99 3.41 -3.51 -1.85
CA PHE A 99 2.80 -4.34 -2.89
C PHE A 99 2.28 -3.47 -4.02
N ASP A 100 2.72 -3.77 -5.24
CA ASP A 100 2.15 -3.18 -6.45
C ASP A 100 1.07 -4.12 -6.97
N SER A 101 -0.16 -3.60 -7.06
CA SER A 101 -1.31 -4.40 -7.47
C SER A 101 -1.25 -4.83 -8.93
N GLU A 102 -0.51 -4.09 -9.77
CA GLU A 102 -0.40 -4.38 -11.20
C GLU A 102 0.58 -5.52 -11.46
N SER A 103 1.79 -5.47 -10.87
CA SER A 103 2.79 -6.54 -11.00
C SER A 103 2.57 -7.69 -10.02
N GLN A 104 1.70 -7.52 -9.02
CA GLN A 104 1.47 -8.44 -7.91
C GLN A 104 2.73 -8.80 -7.11
N GLN A 105 3.73 -7.91 -7.14
CA GLN A 105 4.99 -8.13 -6.46
C GLN A 105 4.96 -7.58 -5.04
N LEU A 106 5.39 -8.43 -4.10
CA LEU A 106 5.69 -8.06 -2.73
C LEU A 106 7.17 -7.66 -2.63
N THR A 107 7.45 -6.48 -2.07
CA THR A 107 8.79 -5.94 -1.97
C THR A 107 8.99 -5.24 -0.63
N TRP A 108 10.19 -5.31 -0.08
CA TRP A 108 10.55 -4.63 1.16
C TRP A 108 11.28 -3.35 0.86
N LEU A 109 10.74 -2.23 1.34
CA LEU A 109 11.31 -0.91 1.06
C LEU A 109 11.41 -0.10 2.34
N CYS A 110 12.53 0.60 2.49
CA CYS A 110 12.68 1.62 3.51
C CYS A 110 11.86 2.86 3.15
N ARG A 111 11.67 3.75 4.13
CA ARG A 111 10.92 5.01 4.02
C ARG A 111 11.38 5.97 2.90
N VAL A 112 12.61 5.81 2.40
CA VAL A 112 13.12 6.63 1.29
C VAL A 112 12.64 6.08 -0.04
N HIS A 113 12.67 4.76 -0.21
CA HIS A 113 12.32 4.10 -1.47
C HIS A 113 10.81 3.83 -1.60
N ASP A 114 10.07 3.67 -0.51
CA ASP A 114 8.60 3.52 -0.55
C ASP A 114 7.89 4.78 -1.08
N LYS A 115 8.43 5.98 -0.80
CA LYS A 115 7.93 7.26 -1.32
C LYS A 115 8.12 7.37 -2.83
N ARG A 116 9.18 6.77 -3.36
CA ARG A 116 9.51 6.81 -4.79
C ARG A 116 8.66 5.87 -5.63
N LEU A 117 8.10 4.78 -5.05
CA LEU A 117 7.15 3.92 -5.76
C LEU A 117 5.91 4.67 -6.29
N GLY A 118 5.49 5.74 -5.62
CA GLY A 118 4.39 6.59 -6.10
C GLY A 118 4.78 7.56 -7.23
N MET A 119 6.08 7.74 -7.47
CA MET A 119 6.65 8.70 -8.44
C MET A 119 7.35 8.01 -9.63
N LEU A 120 7.76 6.74 -9.50
CA LEU A 120 8.55 6.01 -10.50
C LEU A 120 7.74 5.32 -11.61
N LYS A 121 6.41 5.48 -11.67
CA LYS A 121 5.62 5.07 -12.86
C LYS A 121 5.70 6.12 -13.98
N VAL A 122 6.92 6.53 -14.34
CA VAL A 122 7.23 7.29 -15.55
C VAL A 122 8.53 6.73 -16.13
N SER A 123 8.38 5.70 -16.94
CA SER A 123 9.38 5.23 -17.92
C SER A 123 8.68 4.26 -18.85
#